data_AF-D6PKA8-F1
#
_entry.id   AF-D6PKA8-F1
#
_cell.length_a   1.000
_cell.length_b   1.000
_cell.length_c   1.000
_cell.angle_alpha   90.00
_cell.angle_beta   90.00
_cell.angle_gamma   90.00
#
_symmetry.space_group_name_H-M   'P 1'
#
loop_
_entity.id
_entity.type
_entity.pdbx_description
1 polymer ?
#
loop_
_entity_poly.entity_id
_entity_poly.type
_entity_poly.pdbx_seq_one_letter_code
_entity_poly.pdbx_strand_id
1 'polypeptide(L)'
;MDTSLSPEEKAISDRISELRAQLGDDLLILGHHYQRDSIVMHADFLGDSFMLSQKAAESDAKYIVFCGVHFMAESADILTSDEQIVVLPNMRAGCSMADMATLREVELAWTTLLEQAELNDPLDREDPTAPAGPGEKFLVPVTYMNSSADLKDFVGRHGGIVCTSSNAQGILNWAFERAGPNGAVLFFPDQHLGRNTGNAMGIPLELMPTWTPGIGAMGELKGSRIILWHGFCSVHKRFTPSQIEISGPNIQTVLLLFILNAQSKRFLRAMPMVLRSTFEIS
;
A
#
# COMPACT_ATOMS: atom_id res chain seq x y z
N MET A 1 -30.94 -7.98 6.71
CA MET A 1 -30.80 -6.57 7.09
C MET A 1 -31.57 -5.77 6.05
N ASP A 2 -32.29 -4.74 6.47
CA ASP A 2 -33.02 -3.86 5.55
C ASP A 2 -31.99 -3.12 4.68
N THR A 3 -31.99 -3.42 3.38
CA THR A 3 -31.10 -2.81 2.38
C THR A 3 -31.77 -1.65 1.66
N SER A 4 -32.93 -1.20 2.14
CA SER A 4 -33.61 -0.06 1.55
C SER A 4 -32.91 1.25 1.91
N LEU A 5 -32.69 2.09 0.90
CA LEU A 5 -32.17 3.43 1.08
C LEU A 5 -33.16 4.27 1.89
N SER A 6 -32.65 5.08 2.82
CA SER A 6 -33.46 6.12 3.44
C SER A 6 -34.00 7.11 2.40
N PRO A 7 -35.06 7.88 2.69
CA PRO A 7 -35.57 8.88 1.75
C PRO A 7 -34.51 9.89 1.27
N GLU A 8 -33.57 10.25 2.15
CA GLU A 8 -32.45 11.13 1.82
C GLU A 8 -31.44 10.44 0.89
N GLU A 9 -31.03 9.21 1.20
CA GLU A 9 -30.13 8.43 0.34
C GLU A 9 -30.76 8.15 -1.03
N LYS A 10 -32.07 7.93 -1.09
CA LYS A 10 -32.79 7.76 -2.34
C LYS A 10 -32.76 9.04 -3.18
N ALA A 11 -33.01 10.20 -2.58
CA ALA A 11 -32.93 11.48 -3.29
C ALA A 11 -31.51 11.76 -3.83
N ILE A 12 -30.46 11.38 -3.08
CA ILE A 12 -29.06 11.46 -3.53
C ILE A 12 -28.82 10.49 -4.69
N SER A 13 -29.32 9.24 -4.59
CA SER A 13 -29.18 8.20 -5.60
C SER A 13 -29.85 8.60 -6.94
N ASP A 14 -31.05 9.18 -6.85
CA ASP A 14 -31.77 9.74 -8.01
C ASP A 14 -30.96 10.88 -8.65
N ARG A 15 -30.39 11.76 -7.82
CA ARG A 15 -29.55 12.88 -8.31
C ARG A 15 -28.26 12.41 -8.99
N ILE A 16 -27.60 11.38 -8.44
CA ILE A 16 -26.41 10.78 -9.08
C ILE A 16 -26.78 10.20 -10.44
N SER A 17 -27.93 9.54 -10.53
CA SER A 17 -28.42 8.94 -11.79
C SER A 17 -28.71 9.99 -12.85
N GLU A 18 -29.32 11.12 -12.47
CA GLU A 18 -29.54 12.27 -13.37
C GLU A 18 -28.22 12.83 -13.90
N LEU A 19 -27.23 13.04 -13.03
CA LEU A 19 -25.93 13.59 -13.40
C LEU A 19 -25.14 12.63 -14.30
N ARG A 20 -25.20 11.33 -14.02
CA ARG A 20 -24.60 10.30 -14.87
C ARG A 20 -25.22 10.28 -16.26
N ALA A 21 -26.54 10.45 -16.37
CA ALA A 21 -27.21 10.56 -17.67
C ALA A 21 -26.82 11.84 -18.44
N GLN A 22 -26.54 12.95 -17.74
CA GLN A 22 -26.12 14.21 -18.35
C GLN A 22 -24.67 14.18 -18.83
N LEU A 23 -23.77 13.57 -18.05
CA LEU A 23 -22.35 13.48 -18.37
C LEU A 23 -22.02 12.32 -19.32
N GLY A 24 -22.83 11.26 -19.34
CA GLY A 24 -22.62 10.14 -20.24
C GLY A 24 -21.22 9.54 -20.09
N ASP A 25 -20.53 9.38 -21.22
CA ASP A 25 -19.19 8.79 -21.28
C ASP A 25 -18.09 9.71 -20.71
N ASP A 26 -18.40 10.99 -20.41
CA ASP A 26 -17.46 11.91 -19.77
C ASP A 26 -17.27 11.62 -18.28
N LEU A 27 -18.07 10.72 -17.68
CA LEU A 27 -18.02 10.41 -16.24
C LEU A 27 -17.63 8.95 -15.98
N LEU A 28 -16.64 8.78 -15.11
CA LEU A 28 -16.24 7.49 -14.54
C LEU A 28 -16.32 7.55 -13.01
N ILE A 29 -16.98 6.58 -12.38
CA ILE A 29 -17.07 6.43 -10.93
C ILE A 29 -16.33 5.16 -10.50
N LEU A 30 -15.27 5.32 -9.71
CA LEU A 30 -14.42 4.23 -9.24
C LEU A 30 -14.67 3.97 -7.75
N GLY A 31 -15.00 2.74 -7.38
CA GLY A 31 -15.26 2.33 -5.99
C GLY A 31 -14.16 1.42 -5.44
N HIS A 32 -13.63 1.75 -4.26
CA HIS A 32 -12.79 0.80 -3.53
C HIS A 32 -13.63 -0.28 -2.83
N HIS A 33 -13.10 -1.50 -2.67
CA HIS A 33 -13.78 -2.62 -2.00
C HIS A 33 -14.31 -2.34 -0.58
N TYR A 34 -13.81 -1.29 0.08
CA TYR A 34 -14.23 -0.92 1.44
C TYR A 34 -15.35 0.13 1.49
N GLN A 35 -15.91 0.50 0.33
CA GLN A 35 -17.05 1.41 0.27
C GLN A 35 -18.33 0.74 0.75
N ARG A 36 -19.28 1.56 1.20
CA ARG A 36 -20.63 1.11 1.58
C ARG A 36 -21.41 0.70 0.34
N ASP A 37 -22.34 -0.23 0.46
CA ASP A 37 -23.20 -0.70 -0.64
C ASP A 37 -23.92 0.45 -1.35
N SER A 38 -24.36 1.47 -0.60
CA SER A 38 -25.01 2.68 -1.13
C SER A 38 -24.11 3.55 -2.02
N ILE A 39 -22.79 3.34 -1.98
CA ILE A 39 -21.81 3.95 -2.88
C ILE A 39 -21.45 2.97 -4.00
N VAL A 40 -21.24 1.70 -3.67
CA VAL A 40 -20.86 0.65 -4.64
C VAL A 40 -21.88 0.52 -5.76
N MET A 41 -23.18 0.68 -5.47
CA MET A 41 -24.23 0.63 -6.50
C MET A 41 -24.11 1.70 -7.59
N HIS A 42 -23.32 2.75 -7.36
CA HIS A 42 -23.07 3.83 -8.31
C HIS A 42 -21.70 3.72 -9.00
N ALA A 43 -20.83 2.80 -8.58
CA ALA A 43 -19.50 2.65 -9.16
C ALA A 43 -19.56 1.86 -10.47
N ASP A 44 -18.84 2.34 -11.48
CA ASP A 44 -18.65 1.63 -12.76
C ASP A 44 -17.69 0.45 -12.60
N PHE A 45 -16.67 0.63 -11.75
CA PHE A 45 -15.71 -0.42 -11.40
C PHE A 45 -15.48 -0.47 -9.89
N LEU A 46 -15.36 -1.70 -9.37
CA LEU A 46 -15.03 -1.99 -7.98
C LEU A 46 -13.67 -2.70 -7.93
N GLY A 47 -12.73 -2.21 -7.13
CA GLY A 47 -11.37 -2.77 -7.13
C GLY A 47 -10.46 -2.35 -5.98
N ASP A 48 -9.21 -2.78 -6.08
CA ASP A 48 -8.12 -2.30 -5.24
C ASP A 48 -7.50 -1.00 -5.78
N SER A 49 -6.63 -0.38 -4.98
CA SER A 49 -6.04 0.92 -5.30
C SER A 49 -5.31 0.97 -6.64
N PHE A 50 -4.57 -0.08 -7.00
CA PHE A 50 -3.72 -0.07 -8.19
C PHE A 50 -4.53 -0.30 -9.46
N MET A 51 -5.41 -1.31 -9.43
CA MET A 51 -6.32 -1.58 -10.54
C MET A 51 -7.19 -0.36 -10.86
N LEU A 52 -7.72 0.32 -9.83
CA LEU A 52 -8.55 1.52 -10.02
C LEU A 52 -7.74 2.67 -10.62
N SER A 53 -6.48 2.86 -10.21
CA SER A 53 -5.62 3.91 -10.77
C SER A 53 -5.26 3.63 -12.24
N GLN A 54 -5.06 2.36 -12.61
CA GLN A 54 -4.89 1.96 -14.02
C GLN A 54 -6.17 2.19 -14.83
N LYS A 55 -7.33 1.83 -14.28
CA LYS A 55 -8.63 2.05 -14.94
C LYS A 55 -8.94 3.53 -15.16
N ALA A 56 -8.55 4.38 -14.22
CA ALA A 56 -8.62 5.83 -14.38
C ALA A 56 -7.81 6.30 -15.60
N ALA A 57 -6.54 5.88 -15.70
CA ALA A 57 -5.64 6.26 -16.79
C ALA A 57 -6.01 5.65 -18.15
N GLU A 58 -6.60 4.45 -18.18
CA GLU A 58 -7.06 3.79 -19.41
C GLU A 58 -8.38 4.37 -19.96
N SER A 59 -9.10 5.17 -19.18
CA SER A 59 -10.41 5.69 -19.55
C SER A 59 -10.30 6.98 -20.35
N ASP A 60 -11.21 7.16 -21.31
CA ASP A 60 -11.39 8.44 -22.02
C ASP A 60 -12.30 9.43 -21.25
N ALA A 61 -12.79 9.04 -20.06
CA ALA A 61 -13.68 9.88 -19.26
C ALA A 61 -12.94 11.13 -18.75
N LYS A 62 -13.59 12.28 -18.90
CA LYS A 62 -13.08 13.57 -18.45
C LYS A 62 -13.13 13.74 -16.93
N TYR A 63 -14.16 13.22 -16.28
CA TYR A 63 -14.38 13.35 -14.84
C TYR A 63 -14.30 11.99 -14.18
N ILE A 64 -13.37 11.83 -13.24
CA ILE A 64 -13.15 10.59 -12.52
C ILE A 64 -13.47 10.80 -11.05
N VAL A 65 -14.61 10.29 -10.60
CA VAL A 65 -14.99 10.33 -9.19
C VAL A 65 -14.40 9.12 -8.47
N PHE A 66 -13.40 9.36 -7.62
CA PHE A 66 -12.71 8.31 -6.89
C PHE A 66 -13.31 8.11 -5.50
N CYS A 67 -14.20 7.12 -5.37
CA CYS A 67 -14.79 6.71 -4.09
C CYS A 67 -13.79 5.83 -3.30
N GLY A 68 -12.79 6.49 -2.72
CA GLY A 68 -11.72 5.89 -1.94
C GLY A 68 -11.19 6.82 -0.86
N VAL A 69 -9.87 6.82 -0.67
CA VAL A 69 -9.15 7.71 0.25
C VAL A 69 -8.12 8.55 -0.52
N HIS A 70 -7.62 9.61 0.11
CA HIS A 70 -6.78 10.65 -0.48
C HIS A 70 -5.65 10.11 -1.36
N PHE A 71 -4.78 9.25 -0.83
CA PHE A 71 -3.64 8.75 -1.58
C PHE A 71 -4.03 7.93 -2.83
N MET A 72 -5.21 7.32 -2.84
CA MET A 72 -5.69 6.56 -3.99
C MET A 72 -6.10 7.51 -5.11
N ALA A 73 -6.84 8.58 -4.76
CA ALA A 73 -7.22 9.62 -5.70
C ALA A 73 -5.98 10.35 -6.24
N GLU A 74 -5.00 10.69 -5.40
CA GLU A 74 -3.70 11.24 -5.85
C GLU A 74 -2.99 10.31 -6.83
N SER A 75 -3.01 9.00 -6.58
CA SER A 75 -2.33 8.05 -7.47
C SER A 75 -3.03 7.89 -8.81
N ALA A 76 -4.36 7.99 -8.84
CA ALA A 76 -5.11 8.07 -10.09
C ALA A 76 -4.75 9.36 -10.85
N ASP A 77 -4.75 10.51 -10.16
CA ASP A 77 -4.43 11.83 -10.72
C ASP A 77 -3.02 11.87 -11.35
N ILE A 78 -2.04 11.24 -10.70
CA ILE A 78 -0.66 11.10 -11.22
C ILE A 78 -0.60 10.30 -12.53
N LEU A 79 -1.48 9.32 -12.71
CA LEU A 79 -1.44 8.41 -13.88
C LEU A 79 -2.34 8.88 -15.03
N THR A 80 -3.35 9.69 -14.74
CA THR A 80 -4.28 10.25 -15.72
C THR A 80 -3.66 11.38 -16.53
N SER A 81 -4.30 11.77 -17.64
CA SER A 81 -3.85 12.90 -18.46
C SER A 81 -4.32 14.25 -17.90
N ASP A 82 -3.70 15.35 -18.37
CA ASP A 82 -4.05 16.72 -17.97
C ASP A 82 -5.50 17.12 -18.33
N GLU A 83 -6.13 16.41 -19.28
CA GLU A 83 -7.52 16.62 -19.66
C GLU A 83 -8.52 15.95 -18.71
N GLN A 84 -8.07 15.00 -17.91
CA GLN A 84 -8.88 14.27 -16.94
C GLN A 84 -8.84 14.97 -15.59
N ILE A 85 -9.97 14.96 -14.89
CA ILE A 85 -10.14 15.60 -13.58
C ILE A 85 -10.52 14.54 -12.56
N VAL A 86 -9.61 14.24 -11.63
CA VAL A 86 -9.88 13.32 -10.52
C VAL A 86 -10.52 14.07 -9.36
N VAL A 87 -11.67 13.58 -8.90
CA VAL A 87 -12.46 14.17 -7.82
C VAL A 87 -12.57 13.18 -6.67
N LEU A 88 -12.09 13.59 -5.50
CA LEU A 88 -12.33 12.89 -4.23
C LEU A 88 -13.55 13.52 -3.53
N PRO A 89 -14.68 12.79 -3.36
CA PRO A 89 -15.90 13.37 -2.80
C PRO A 89 -15.75 13.94 -1.38
N ASN A 90 -14.77 13.45 -0.62
CA ASN A 90 -14.50 13.92 0.73
C ASN A 90 -12.99 13.97 0.99
N MET A 91 -12.42 15.17 1.02
CA MET A 91 -11.00 15.39 1.30
C MET A 91 -10.55 14.91 2.69
N ARG A 92 -11.48 14.63 3.61
CA ARG A 92 -11.17 14.05 4.93
C ARG A 92 -11.07 12.53 4.90
N ALA A 93 -11.32 11.87 3.76
CA ALA A 93 -11.16 10.44 3.62
C ALA A 93 -9.66 10.07 3.58
N GLY A 94 -9.07 9.88 4.76
CA GLY A 94 -7.65 9.56 4.94
C GLY A 94 -7.37 8.09 5.26
N CYS A 95 -6.09 7.75 5.29
CA CYS A 95 -5.61 6.45 5.75
C CYS A 95 -4.61 6.67 6.87
N SER A 96 -4.99 6.34 8.10
CA SER A 96 -4.14 6.61 9.28
C SER A 96 -2.76 5.96 9.21
N MET A 97 -2.56 4.94 8.37
CA MET A 97 -1.29 4.28 8.13
C MET A 97 -0.42 5.02 7.10
N ALA A 98 -1.03 5.62 6.06
CA ALA A 98 -0.31 6.46 5.12
C ALA A 98 0.29 7.68 5.84
N ASP A 99 -0.46 8.23 6.80
CA ASP A 99 -0.04 9.37 7.63
C ASP A 99 1.05 9.01 8.67
N MET A 100 1.45 7.72 8.81
CA MET A 100 2.52 7.30 9.73
C MET A 100 3.92 7.50 9.16
N ALA A 101 4.04 7.90 7.90
CA ALA A 101 5.27 8.35 7.29
C ALA A 101 5.03 9.70 6.64
N THR A 102 5.87 10.67 6.93
CA THR A 102 5.90 11.96 6.24
C THR A 102 7.19 12.09 5.45
N LEU A 103 7.19 12.87 4.36
CA LEU A 103 8.41 13.11 3.57
C LEU A 103 9.58 13.56 4.46
N ARG A 104 9.35 14.54 5.33
CA ARG A 104 10.36 15.06 6.25
C ARG A 104 10.98 13.96 7.12
N GLU A 105 10.15 13.09 7.70
CA GLU A 105 10.65 11.98 8.53
C GLU A 105 11.43 10.96 7.71
N VAL A 106 10.98 10.66 6.50
CA VAL A 106 11.66 9.73 5.59
C VAL A 106 13.01 10.29 5.16
N GLU A 107 13.11 11.57 4.80
CA GLU A 107 14.40 12.22 4.45
C GLU A 107 15.41 12.21 5.61
N LEU A 108 14.93 12.51 6.83
CA LEU A 108 15.74 12.45 8.06
C LEU A 108 16.22 11.03 8.34
N ALA A 109 15.31 10.06 8.24
CA ALA A 109 15.62 8.65 8.42
C ALA A 109 16.61 8.17 7.36
N TRP A 110 16.39 8.52 6.10
CA TRP A 110 17.17 8.09 4.94
C TRP A 110 18.67 8.35 5.13
N THR A 111 19.02 9.60 5.44
CA THR A 111 20.41 9.99 5.69
C THR A 111 21.03 9.18 6.84
N THR A 112 20.27 9.00 7.92
CA THR A 112 20.73 8.26 9.10
C THR A 112 20.90 6.76 8.80
N LEU A 113 19.99 6.19 8.02
CA LEU A 113 20.00 4.77 7.66
C LEU A 113 21.17 4.43 6.73
N LEU A 114 21.44 5.28 5.73
CA LEU A 114 22.60 5.13 4.85
C LEU A 114 23.90 5.09 5.65
N GLU A 115 24.09 6.05 6.57
CA GLU A 115 25.28 6.12 7.42
C GLU A 115 25.40 4.91 8.36
N GLN A 116 24.35 4.62 9.14
CA GLN A 116 24.40 3.56 10.16
C GLN A 116 24.43 2.14 9.58
N ALA A 117 23.81 1.92 8.42
CA ALA A 117 23.87 0.63 7.73
C ALA A 117 25.11 0.47 6.84
N GLU A 118 25.91 1.54 6.65
CA GLU A 118 27.02 1.63 5.70
C GLU A 118 26.58 1.26 4.28
N LEU A 119 25.50 1.88 3.80
CA LEU A 119 24.91 1.67 2.48
C LEU A 119 25.01 2.94 1.65
N ASN A 120 25.10 2.78 0.33
CA ASN A 120 25.11 3.89 -0.61
C ASN A 120 23.68 4.24 -1.05
N ASP A 121 23.49 5.49 -1.47
CA ASP A 121 22.25 5.95 -2.07
C ASP A 121 22.24 5.62 -3.58
N PRO A 122 21.20 4.95 -4.12
CA PRO A 122 21.08 4.77 -5.56
C PRO A 122 21.05 6.10 -6.33
N LEU A 123 20.62 7.20 -5.71
CA LEU A 123 20.56 8.54 -6.32
C LEU A 123 21.93 9.04 -6.81
N ASP A 124 23.03 8.56 -6.22
CA ASP A 124 24.39 8.96 -6.60
C ASP A 124 24.87 8.31 -7.93
N ARG A 125 24.06 7.43 -8.51
CA ARG A 125 24.36 6.73 -9.76
C ARG A 125 23.81 7.46 -10.97
N GLU A 126 24.40 7.20 -12.14
CA GLU A 126 23.89 7.72 -13.42
C GLU A 126 22.46 7.24 -13.71
N ASP A 127 22.19 5.96 -13.47
CA ASP A 127 20.85 5.39 -13.43
C ASP A 127 20.60 4.86 -12.01
N PRO A 128 19.76 5.51 -11.18
CA PRO A 128 19.40 5.00 -9.85
C PRO A 128 18.67 3.66 -9.86
N THR A 129 18.11 3.24 -11.00
CA THR A 129 17.24 2.04 -11.11
C THR A 129 17.93 0.80 -11.67
N ALA A 130 19.18 0.89 -12.13
CA ALA A 130 19.92 -0.28 -12.62
C ALA A 130 20.26 -1.29 -11.50
N PRO A 131 20.50 -2.57 -11.80
CA PRO A 131 21.01 -3.53 -10.83
C PRO A 131 22.37 -3.09 -10.25
N ALA A 132 22.66 -3.49 -9.00
CA ALA A 132 23.96 -3.23 -8.38
C ALA A 132 25.09 -4.01 -9.08
N GLY A 133 26.23 -3.34 -9.28
CA GLY A 133 27.47 -3.96 -9.74
C GLY A 133 28.16 -4.82 -8.68
N PRO A 134 29.23 -5.55 -9.05
CA PRO A 134 29.97 -6.39 -8.12
C PRO A 134 30.56 -5.60 -6.95
N GLY A 135 30.19 -5.97 -5.72
CA GLY A 135 30.67 -5.34 -4.49
C GLY A 135 29.92 -4.08 -4.06
N GLU A 136 28.99 -3.59 -4.88
CA GLU A 136 28.13 -2.47 -4.51
C GLU A 136 27.03 -2.91 -3.54
N LYS A 137 26.64 -1.99 -2.65
CA LYS A 137 25.59 -2.20 -1.65
C LYS A 137 24.81 -0.91 -1.45
N PHE A 138 23.53 -0.94 -1.81
CA PHE A 138 22.65 0.23 -1.73
C PHE A 138 21.50 0.00 -0.75
N LEU A 139 20.96 1.11 -0.25
CA LEU A 139 19.64 1.12 0.36
C LEU A 139 18.62 1.48 -0.72
N VAL A 140 17.68 0.58 -1.03
CA VAL A 140 16.63 0.85 -2.02
C VAL A 140 15.31 1.13 -1.29
N PRO A 141 14.63 2.27 -1.54
CA PRO A 141 13.36 2.55 -0.88
C PRO A 141 12.23 1.82 -1.60
N VAL A 142 11.36 1.18 -0.83
CA VAL A 142 10.10 0.58 -1.30
C VAL A 142 8.97 1.13 -0.43
N THR A 143 8.05 1.85 -1.05
CA THR A 143 6.86 2.34 -0.36
C THR A 143 5.64 1.52 -0.75
N TYR A 144 4.75 1.28 0.21
CA TYR A 144 3.44 0.75 -0.07
C TYR A 144 2.56 1.85 -0.71
N MET A 145 1.66 1.44 -1.60
CA MET A 145 0.71 2.33 -2.31
C MET A 145 -0.02 3.29 -1.37
N ASN A 146 -0.28 2.83 -0.14
CA ASN A 146 -0.77 3.62 1.00
C ASN A 146 0.30 4.60 1.53
N SER A 147 0.71 5.55 0.70
CA SER A 147 1.64 6.64 0.99
C SER A 147 1.26 7.86 0.14
N SER A 148 1.65 9.06 0.56
CA SER A 148 1.41 10.30 -0.18
C SER A 148 2.20 10.39 -1.48
N ALA A 149 1.76 11.25 -2.40
CA ALA A 149 2.43 11.50 -3.68
C ALA A 149 3.91 11.94 -3.52
N ASP A 150 4.21 12.80 -2.55
CA ASP A 150 5.57 13.30 -2.28
C ASP A 150 6.54 12.18 -1.82
N LEU A 151 6.05 11.18 -1.08
CA LEU A 151 6.80 9.98 -0.74
C LEU A 151 7.04 9.08 -1.96
N LYS A 152 6.08 9.01 -2.90
CA LYS A 152 6.27 8.28 -4.15
C LYS A 152 7.33 8.97 -5.03
N ASP A 153 7.35 10.29 -5.09
CA ASP A 153 8.40 11.07 -5.74
C ASP A 153 9.78 10.80 -5.12
N PHE A 154 9.88 10.88 -3.79
CA PHE A 154 11.11 10.54 -3.06
C PHE A 154 11.61 9.15 -3.45
N VAL A 155 10.73 8.15 -3.37
CA VAL A 155 11.06 6.76 -3.73
C VAL A 155 11.57 6.66 -5.16
N GLY A 156 10.90 7.30 -6.12
CA GLY A 156 11.31 7.29 -7.52
C GLY A 156 12.68 7.91 -7.75
N ARG A 157 12.95 9.08 -7.14
CA ARG A 157 14.27 9.74 -7.23
C ARG A 157 15.39 8.87 -6.68
N HIS A 158 15.16 8.18 -5.57
CA HIS A 158 16.13 7.31 -4.92
C HIS A 158 16.19 5.89 -5.50
N GLY A 159 15.79 5.69 -6.77
CA GLY A 159 15.90 4.41 -7.47
C GLY A 159 14.97 3.30 -6.95
N GLY A 160 13.96 3.70 -6.17
CA GLY A 160 13.01 2.81 -5.53
C GLY A 160 11.75 2.56 -6.36
N ILE A 161 10.76 1.92 -5.73
CA ILE A 161 9.50 1.59 -6.39
C ILE A 161 8.31 1.51 -5.41
N VAL A 162 7.11 1.76 -5.91
CA VAL A 162 5.85 1.60 -5.16
C VAL A 162 5.37 0.15 -5.28
N CYS A 163 4.94 -0.44 -4.18
CA CYS A 163 4.34 -1.78 -4.15
C CYS A 163 2.87 -1.76 -3.71
N THR A 164 2.18 -2.87 -3.96
CA THR A 164 0.91 -3.23 -3.36
C THR A 164 1.06 -4.50 -2.52
N SER A 165 0.04 -4.89 -1.77
CA SER A 165 0.04 -6.17 -1.06
C SER A 165 0.08 -7.37 -2.01
N SER A 166 -0.43 -7.24 -3.24
CA SER A 166 -0.47 -8.30 -4.25
C SER A 166 0.86 -8.50 -5.00
N ASN A 167 1.73 -7.49 -5.08
CA ASN A 167 3.00 -7.58 -5.81
C ASN A 167 4.27 -7.46 -4.94
N ALA A 168 4.11 -7.29 -3.61
CA ALA A 168 5.21 -6.99 -2.69
C ALA A 168 6.42 -7.95 -2.81
N GLN A 169 6.19 -9.25 -3.01
CA GLN A 169 7.29 -10.21 -3.16
C GLN A 169 8.11 -9.98 -4.44
N GLY A 170 7.44 -9.73 -5.56
CA GLY A 170 8.09 -9.41 -6.83
C GLY A 170 8.88 -8.10 -6.75
N ILE A 171 8.30 -7.10 -6.08
CA ILE A 171 8.97 -5.82 -5.82
C ILE A 171 10.20 -5.98 -4.93
N LEU A 172 10.14 -6.78 -3.87
CA LEU A 172 11.31 -7.04 -3.03
C LEU A 172 12.43 -7.75 -3.81
N ASN A 173 12.11 -8.73 -4.65
CA ASN A 173 13.11 -9.35 -5.53
C ASN A 173 13.77 -8.32 -6.46
N TRP A 174 12.97 -7.48 -7.11
CA TRP A 174 13.46 -6.40 -7.97
C TRP A 174 14.36 -5.41 -7.21
N ALA A 175 13.95 -5.02 -5.99
CA ALA A 175 14.69 -4.10 -5.16
C ALA A 175 16.00 -4.72 -4.66
N PHE A 176 16.01 -6.02 -4.39
CA PHE A 176 17.19 -6.78 -3.98
C PHE A 176 18.28 -6.90 -5.04
N GLU A 177 17.90 -6.97 -6.32
CA GLU A 177 18.85 -6.89 -7.44
C GLU A 177 19.54 -5.52 -7.52
N ARG A 178 18.80 -4.44 -7.22
CA ARG A 178 19.30 -3.06 -7.19
C ARG A 178 20.11 -2.72 -5.94
N ALA A 179 19.74 -3.32 -4.82
CA ALA A 179 20.46 -3.18 -3.57
C ALA A 179 21.80 -3.93 -3.60
N GLY A 180 21.87 -5.03 -4.35
CA GLY A 180 23.00 -5.96 -4.33
C GLY A 180 22.93 -6.96 -3.17
N PRO A 181 23.83 -7.97 -3.14
CA PRO A 181 23.81 -9.04 -2.15
C PRO A 181 23.95 -8.56 -0.69
N ASN A 182 24.69 -7.47 -0.49
CA ASN A 182 24.95 -6.86 0.83
C ASN A 182 24.20 -5.54 1.02
N GLY A 183 23.27 -5.20 0.13
CA GLY A 183 22.39 -4.04 0.29
C GLY A 183 21.17 -4.33 1.14
N ALA A 184 20.29 -3.34 1.28
CA ALA A 184 19.04 -3.48 2.01
C ALA A 184 17.89 -2.75 1.31
N VAL A 185 16.68 -3.04 1.75
CA VAL A 185 15.47 -2.30 1.36
C VAL A 185 14.93 -1.53 2.54
N LEU A 186 14.61 -0.24 2.39
CA LEU A 186 13.76 0.48 3.33
C LEU A 186 12.30 0.25 2.92
N PHE A 187 11.52 -0.46 3.74
CA PHE A 187 10.13 -0.77 3.47
C PHE A 187 9.18 0.04 4.37
N PHE A 188 8.31 0.86 3.77
CA PHE A 188 7.45 1.77 4.52
C PHE A 188 6.07 1.98 3.86
N PRO A 189 5.06 2.52 4.58
CA PRO A 189 5.03 2.71 6.03
C PRO A 189 4.69 1.42 6.81
N ASP A 190 4.13 0.38 6.18
CA ASP A 190 3.62 -0.80 6.91
C ASP A 190 4.71 -1.87 7.17
N GLN A 191 5.11 -1.99 8.44
CA GLN A 191 6.09 -3.00 8.87
C GLN A 191 5.60 -4.44 8.71
N HIS A 192 4.30 -4.68 8.77
CA HIS A 192 3.74 -6.03 8.74
C HIS A 192 3.75 -6.56 7.32
N LEU A 193 3.41 -5.74 6.32
CA LEU A 193 3.58 -6.09 4.92
C LEU A 193 5.03 -6.48 4.63
N GLY A 194 5.98 -5.58 4.90
CA GLY A 194 7.39 -5.84 4.65
C GLY A 194 7.91 -7.07 5.38
N ARG A 195 7.57 -7.23 6.68
CA ARG A 195 8.02 -8.36 7.50
C ARG A 195 7.42 -9.68 7.06
N ASN A 196 6.12 -9.70 6.75
CA ASN A 196 5.43 -10.91 6.35
C ASN A 196 5.92 -11.39 4.98
N THR A 197 6.10 -10.46 4.04
CA THR A 197 6.69 -10.78 2.73
C THR A 197 8.13 -11.28 2.89
N GLY A 198 8.97 -10.59 3.67
CA GLY A 198 10.35 -11.03 3.92
C GLY A 198 10.44 -12.41 4.58
N ASN A 199 9.61 -12.68 5.58
CA ASN A 199 9.58 -14.00 6.21
C ASN A 199 9.10 -15.10 5.27
N ALA A 200 8.10 -14.82 4.40
CA ALA A 200 7.67 -15.77 3.37
C ALA A 200 8.76 -16.06 2.33
N MET A 201 9.68 -15.11 2.12
CA MET A 201 10.88 -15.27 1.29
C MET A 201 12.03 -15.97 2.03
N GLY A 202 11.85 -16.36 3.30
CA GLY A 202 12.88 -17.02 4.10
C GLY A 202 13.92 -16.08 4.71
N ILE A 203 13.68 -14.76 4.73
CA ILE A 203 14.58 -13.79 5.35
C ILE A 203 14.41 -13.87 6.88
N PRO A 204 15.49 -14.10 7.65
CA PRO A 204 15.43 -14.15 9.11
C PRO A 204 14.99 -12.82 9.74
N LEU A 205 14.26 -12.88 10.85
CA LEU A 205 13.70 -11.70 11.53
C LEU A 205 14.79 -10.75 12.04
N GLU A 206 15.95 -11.28 12.42
CA GLU A 206 17.13 -10.52 12.85
C GLU A 206 17.71 -9.64 11.74
N LEU A 207 17.48 -9.98 10.47
CA LEU A 207 17.85 -9.15 9.32
C LEU A 207 16.75 -8.14 8.95
N MET A 208 15.71 -8.03 9.78
CA MET A 208 14.57 -7.14 9.55
C MET A 208 14.32 -6.16 10.71
N PRO A 209 15.29 -5.28 11.04
CA PRO A 209 15.15 -4.30 12.11
C PRO A 209 14.01 -3.32 11.81
N THR A 210 13.45 -2.73 12.86
CA THR A 210 12.33 -1.79 12.74
C THR A 210 12.78 -0.38 13.07
N TRP A 211 12.60 0.56 12.15
CA TRP A 211 12.88 1.97 12.32
C TRP A 211 11.65 2.71 12.85
N THR A 212 11.82 3.45 13.95
CA THR A 212 10.77 4.33 14.50
C THR A 212 11.20 5.79 14.37
N PRO A 213 10.43 6.64 13.66
CA PRO A 213 10.75 8.06 13.51
C PRO A 213 10.96 8.75 14.85
N GLY A 214 12.02 9.56 14.95
CA GLY A 214 12.40 10.27 16.17
C GLY A 214 12.99 9.40 17.29
N ILE A 215 13.00 8.07 17.17
CA ILE A 215 13.57 7.14 18.16
C ILE A 215 14.79 6.41 17.59
N GLY A 216 14.70 5.90 16.36
CA GLY A 216 15.76 5.14 15.69
C GLY A 216 15.43 3.66 15.50
N ALA A 217 16.47 2.85 15.25
CA ALA A 217 16.34 1.44 14.95
C ALA A 217 16.16 0.58 16.22
N MET A 218 15.22 -0.37 16.14
CA MET A 218 15.15 -1.52 17.03
C MET A 218 15.78 -2.73 16.32
N GLY A 219 17.06 -2.99 16.63
CA GLY A 219 17.88 -4.03 16.00
C GLY A 219 19.15 -3.46 15.36
N GLU A 220 19.98 -4.35 14.82
CA GLU A 220 21.20 -3.96 14.11
C GLU A 220 20.87 -3.56 12.67
N LEU A 221 21.36 -2.39 12.24
CA LEU A 221 21.14 -1.90 10.86
C LEU A 221 22.19 -2.47 9.91
N LYS A 222 23.42 -2.65 10.38
CA LYS A 222 24.50 -3.18 9.55
C LYS A 222 24.24 -4.65 9.20
N GLY A 223 24.24 -4.94 7.89
CA GLY A 223 23.93 -6.28 7.38
C GLY A 223 22.44 -6.65 7.42
N SER A 224 21.55 -5.72 7.75
CA SER A 224 20.11 -5.91 7.59
C SER A 224 19.75 -6.11 6.11
N ARG A 225 18.65 -6.82 5.86
CA ARG A 225 18.12 -7.03 4.51
C ARG A 225 16.88 -6.20 4.23
N ILE A 226 16.02 -6.01 5.23
CA ILE A 226 14.84 -5.14 5.13
C ILE A 226 14.75 -4.27 6.37
N ILE A 227 14.87 -2.96 6.22
CA ILE A 227 14.63 -1.99 7.29
C ILE A 227 13.15 -1.62 7.25
N LEU A 228 12.40 -1.96 8.30
CA LEU A 228 10.95 -1.82 8.34
C LEU A 228 10.53 -0.52 9.04
N TRP A 229 9.72 0.32 8.42
CA TRP A 229 9.15 1.49 9.08
C TRP A 229 8.09 1.11 10.10
N HIS A 230 8.10 1.69 11.30
CA HIS A 230 7.14 1.41 12.37
C HIS A 230 5.72 1.99 12.12
N GLY A 231 5.18 1.84 10.92
CA GLY A 231 3.76 2.06 10.63
C GLY A 231 2.98 0.75 10.60
N PHE A 232 1.66 0.83 10.75
CA PHE A 232 0.76 -0.32 10.72
C PHE A 232 -0.70 0.11 10.49
N CYS A 233 -1.50 -0.76 9.90
CA CYS A 233 -2.93 -0.54 9.78
C CYS A 233 -3.69 -0.76 11.11
N SER A 234 -4.37 0.27 11.63
CA SER A 234 -5.14 0.19 12.88
C SER A 234 -6.36 -0.75 12.80
N VAL A 235 -6.94 -0.92 11.59
CA VAL A 235 -8.04 -1.85 11.33
C VAL A 235 -7.57 -3.29 11.50
N HIS A 236 -6.45 -3.66 10.87
CA HIS A 236 -5.90 -5.01 10.95
C HIS A 236 -5.34 -5.35 12.35
N LYS A 237 -5.00 -4.34 13.16
CA LYS A 237 -4.60 -4.53 14.57
C LYS A 237 -5.74 -5.04 15.47
N ARG A 238 -7.00 -4.91 15.05
CA ARG A 238 -8.16 -5.34 15.84
C ARG A 238 -8.33 -6.86 15.90
N PHE A 239 -7.68 -7.59 14.99
CA PHE A 239 -7.77 -9.05 14.95
C PHE A 239 -6.77 -9.69 15.92
N THR A 240 -7.26 -10.64 16.71
CA THR A 240 -6.50 -11.35 17.72
C THR A 240 -6.50 -12.86 17.45
N PRO A 241 -5.43 -13.60 17.82
CA PRO A 241 -5.41 -15.05 17.70
C PRO A 241 -6.61 -15.74 18.38
N SER A 242 -7.02 -15.25 19.55
CA SER A 242 -8.15 -15.82 20.29
C SER A 242 -9.49 -15.70 19.56
N GLN A 243 -9.72 -14.66 18.74
CA GLN A 243 -10.93 -14.57 17.91
C GLN A 243 -10.98 -15.65 16.83
N ILE A 244 -9.81 -16.12 16.37
CA ILE A 244 -9.70 -17.22 15.40
C ILE A 244 -9.97 -18.56 16.11
N GLU A 245 -9.38 -18.76 17.28
CA GLU A 245 -9.52 -19.99 18.07
C GLU A 245 -10.97 -20.25 18.54
N ILE A 246 -11.73 -19.18 18.81
CA ILE A 246 -13.14 -19.26 19.25
C ILE A 246 -14.10 -19.48 18.05
N SER A 247 -13.61 -19.30 16.83
CA SER A 247 -14.40 -19.47 15.61
C SER A 247 -14.45 -20.95 15.22
N GLY A 248 -15.65 -21.50 14.97
CA GLY A 248 -15.79 -22.88 14.46
C GLY A 248 -15.03 -23.08 13.15
N PRO A 249 -14.66 -24.32 12.75
CA PRO A 249 -13.66 -24.58 11.70
C PRO A 249 -13.93 -23.86 10.36
N ASN A 250 -15.19 -23.73 9.95
CA ASN A 250 -15.54 -22.98 8.73
C ASN A 250 -15.39 -21.46 8.90
N ILE A 251 -15.72 -20.92 10.07
CA ILE A 251 -15.52 -19.50 10.40
C ILE A 251 -14.03 -19.23 10.58
N GLN A 252 -13.27 -20.19 11.10
CA GLN A 252 -11.82 -20.10 11.23
C GLN A 252 -11.13 -19.94 9.88
N THR A 253 -11.56 -20.69 8.85
CA THR A 253 -11.09 -20.53 7.46
C THR A 253 -11.46 -19.16 6.88
N VAL A 254 -12.69 -18.70 7.07
CA VAL A 254 -13.16 -17.39 6.55
C VAL A 254 -12.47 -16.22 7.27
N LEU A 255 -12.28 -16.31 8.58
CA LEU A 255 -11.57 -15.30 9.38
C LEU A 255 -10.09 -15.30 9.02
N LEU A 256 -9.48 -16.47 8.72
CA LEU A 256 -8.13 -16.54 8.17
C LEU A 256 -8.05 -15.75 6.86
N LEU A 257 -8.95 -15.97 5.92
CA LEU A 257 -8.98 -15.26 4.63
C LEU A 257 -9.08 -13.72 4.81
N PHE A 258 -9.84 -13.26 5.79
CA PHE A 258 -9.99 -11.83 6.10
C PHE A 258 -8.76 -11.23 6.81
N ILE A 259 -8.07 -12.02 7.64
CA ILE A 259 -6.94 -11.56 8.45
C ILE A 259 -5.58 -11.76 7.74
N LEU A 260 -5.50 -12.69 6.78
CA LEU A 260 -4.30 -12.99 5.98
C LEU A 260 -3.96 -11.89 4.96
N ASN A 261 -4.62 -10.74 4.99
CA ASN A 261 -4.07 -9.55 4.37
C ASN A 261 -2.68 -9.28 4.98
N ALA A 262 -1.67 -9.13 4.12
CA ALA A 262 -0.26 -9.09 4.49
C ALA A 262 0.11 -8.01 5.53
N GLN A 263 -0.81 -7.10 5.86
CA GLN A 263 -0.70 -6.07 6.91
C GLN A 263 -0.91 -6.60 8.36
N SER A 264 -1.20 -7.88 8.58
CA SER A 264 -1.52 -8.42 9.92
C SER A 264 -0.28 -8.83 10.74
N LYS A 265 -0.26 -8.44 12.03
CA LYS A 265 0.90 -8.52 12.94
C LYS A 265 1.29 -9.94 13.40
N ARG A 266 0.41 -10.95 13.31
CA ARG A 266 0.51 -12.14 14.19
C ARG A 266 0.42 -13.53 13.55
N PHE A 267 0.46 -13.68 12.23
CA PHE A 267 0.11 -14.98 11.62
C PHE A 267 1.26 -15.95 11.33
N LEU A 268 2.52 -15.52 11.45
CA LEU A 268 3.67 -16.37 11.11
C LEU A 268 4.04 -17.45 12.15
N ARG A 269 3.52 -17.37 13.38
CA ARG A 269 3.87 -18.34 14.45
C ARG A 269 2.88 -19.48 14.65
N ALA A 270 1.68 -19.43 14.05
CA ALA A 270 0.62 -20.38 14.35
C ALA A 270 0.37 -21.44 13.27
N MET A 271 0.50 -21.13 11.97
CA MET A 271 0.26 -22.11 10.90
C MET A 271 1.02 -21.73 9.60
N PRO A 272 1.75 -22.66 8.95
CA PRO A 272 2.32 -22.43 7.63
C PRO A 272 1.21 -22.59 6.57
N MET A 273 0.43 -21.54 6.33
CA MET A 273 -0.53 -21.50 5.22
C MET A 273 -0.41 -20.17 4.48
N VAL A 274 -0.48 -20.27 3.16
CA VAL A 274 -0.18 -19.23 2.16
C VAL A 274 -0.86 -17.90 2.51
N LEU A 275 -0.07 -16.85 2.71
CA LEU A 275 -0.53 -15.46 2.76
C LEU A 275 -1.03 -15.08 1.37
N ARG A 276 -2.30 -14.72 1.25
CA ARG A 276 -2.91 -14.32 -0.02
C ARG A 276 -3.59 -12.96 0.16
N SER A 277 -3.40 -12.09 -0.83
CA SER A 277 -4.11 -10.80 -0.87
C SER A 277 -5.61 -11.02 -1.08
N THR A 278 -6.43 -9.98 -0.86
CA THR A 278 -7.87 -9.97 -1.22
C THR A 278 -8.13 -10.39 -2.67
N PHE A 279 -7.12 -10.29 -3.52
CA PHE A 279 -7.13 -10.60 -4.96
C PHE A 279 -7.26 -12.10 -5.28
N GLU A 280 -6.90 -13.00 -4.36
CA GLU A 280 -6.95 -14.46 -4.62
C GLU A 280 -8.16 -15.15 -3.98
N ILE A 281 -9.11 -14.37 -3.46
CA ILE A 281 -10.30 -14.86 -2.73
C ILE A 281 -11.56 -14.81 -3.62
N SER A 282 -11.43 -14.46 -4.90
CA SER A 282 -12.51 -14.51 -5.90
C SER A 282 -12.56 -15.84 -6.65
#